data_AF-A0A2N2F663-F1
#
_entry.id   AF-A0A2N2F663-F1
#
_cell.length_a   1.000
_cell.length_b   1.000
_cell.length_c   1.000
_cell.angle_alpha   90.00
_cell.angle_beta   90.00
_cell.angle_gamma   90.00
#
_symmetry.space_group_name_H-M   'P 1'
#
loop_
_entity.id
_entity.type
_entity.pdbx_description
1 polymer ?
#
loop_
_entity_poly.entity_id
_entity_poly.type
_entity_poly.pdbx_seq_one_letter_code
_entity_poly.pdbx_strand_id
1 'polypeptide(L)'
;MKDFFKKNSEKSQETAADTVEHAAAAHDYAQQLNESEQASDNGQTPLTENSRDGAEKANACCAELEACKAELASYKNQFLRTRADLENQTRRMEKERLQFVSMGQRAVLLDLLSIVDDFDRALADHSKQTEVVSSPEEKLSAADVAQDRQVWLAGFSLIRSGLYKMLEKYGVKPMTATQYAVFDPQLHEAIMQVESETHQSGEIAQVLLPGFMLGDQVLRPAQVSVAK
;
A
#
# COMPACT_ATOMS: atom_id res chain seq x y z
N MET A 1 -6.18 -6.80 -27.11
CA MET A 1 -5.17 -6.46 -26.08
C MET A 1 -3.77 -7.01 -26.39
N LYS A 2 -3.63 -8.22 -26.97
CA LYS A 2 -2.31 -8.78 -27.31
C LYS A 2 -1.59 -8.04 -28.46
N ASP A 3 -2.34 -7.48 -29.42
CA ASP A 3 -1.75 -6.77 -30.57
C ASP A 3 -1.18 -5.38 -30.23
N PHE A 4 -1.65 -4.76 -29.14
CA PHE A 4 -1.18 -3.45 -28.70
C PHE A 4 0.20 -3.54 -28.03
N PHE A 5 0.45 -4.62 -27.27
CA PHE A 5 1.76 -4.88 -26.65
C PHE A 5 2.82 -5.27 -27.67
N LYS A 6 2.46 -6.01 -28.73
CA LYS A 6 3.40 -6.38 -29.79
C LYS A 6 3.89 -5.15 -30.58
N LYS A 7 2.97 -4.23 -30.88
CA LYS A 7 3.27 -3.00 -31.63
C LYS A 7 4.13 -2.00 -30.85
N ASN A 8 4.00 -1.95 -29.51
CA ASN A 8 4.85 -1.12 -28.66
C ASN A 8 6.24 -1.73 -28.41
N SER A 9 6.35 -3.07 -28.38
CA SER A 9 7.62 -3.78 -28.32
C SER A 9 8.47 -3.54 -29.57
N GLU A 10 7.86 -3.61 -30.76
CA GLU A 10 8.54 -3.38 -32.04
C GLU A 10 9.04 -1.92 -32.17
N LYS A 11 8.20 -0.94 -31.76
CA LYS A 11 8.57 0.49 -31.79
C LYS A 11 9.68 0.87 -30.78
N SER A 12 9.80 0.11 -29.70
CA SER A 12 10.87 0.29 -28.69
C SER A 12 12.20 -0.33 -29.14
N GLN A 13 12.16 -1.35 -30.00
CA GLN A 13 13.36 -1.95 -30.60
C GLN A 13 13.90 -1.12 -31.77
N GLU A 14 13.00 -0.50 -32.55
CA GLU A 14 13.35 0.39 -33.66
C GLU A 14 14.06 1.68 -33.18
N THR A 15 13.58 2.28 -32.07
CA THR A 15 14.21 3.46 -31.45
C THR A 15 15.53 3.14 -30.73
N ALA A 16 15.73 1.91 -30.27
CA ALA A 16 17.00 1.45 -29.71
C ALA A 16 18.06 1.17 -30.80
N ALA A 17 17.64 0.74 -32.00
CA ALA A 17 18.55 0.54 -33.14
C ALA A 17 19.05 1.88 -33.71
N ASP A 18 18.15 2.87 -33.89
CA ASP A 18 18.49 4.20 -34.41
C ASP A 18 19.45 4.97 -33.49
N THR A 19 19.36 4.77 -32.17
CA THR A 19 20.25 5.43 -31.19
C THR A 19 21.65 4.80 -31.14
N VAL A 20 21.78 3.52 -31.50
CA VAL A 20 23.08 2.83 -31.59
C VAL A 20 23.80 3.17 -32.90
N GLU A 21 23.07 3.32 -34.01
CA GLU A 21 23.63 3.76 -35.30
C GLU A 21 24.18 5.20 -35.23
N HIS A 22 23.46 6.11 -34.56
CA HIS A 22 23.94 7.49 -34.36
C HIS A 22 25.14 7.59 -33.40
N ALA A 23 25.26 6.68 -32.42
CA ALA A 23 26.42 6.63 -31.53
C ALA A 23 27.67 6.08 -32.24
N ALA A 24 27.51 5.11 -33.15
CA ALA A 24 28.60 4.58 -33.96
C ALA A 24 29.12 5.61 -34.97
N ALA A 25 28.22 6.36 -35.63
CA ALA A 25 28.59 7.43 -36.56
C ALA A 25 29.35 8.59 -35.87
N ALA A 26 29.03 8.88 -34.61
CA ALA A 26 29.74 9.90 -33.82
C ALA A 26 31.16 9.47 -33.40
N HIS A 27 31.39 8.17 -33.19
CA HIS A 27 32.71 7.63 -32.87
C HIS A 27 33.63 7.58 -34.10
N ASP A 28 33.08 7.29 -35.27
CA ASP A 28 33.81 7.24 -36.54
C ASP A 28 34.26 8.65 -36.98
N TYR A 29 33.41 9.66 -36.76
CA TYR A 29 33.74 11.07 -36.99
C TYR A 29 34.84 11.59 -36.04
N ALA A 30 34.90 11.08 -34.81
CA ALA A 30 35.94 11.44 -33.84
C ALA A 30 37.30 10.80 -34.16
N GLN A 31 37.33 9.64 -34.82
CA GLN A 31 38.58 8.99 -35.26
C GLN A 31 39.19 9.67 -36.49
N GLN A 32 38.37 10.15 -37.44
CA GLN A 32 38.86 10.88 -38.62
C GLN A 32 39.52 12.23 -38.27
N LEU A 33 39.09 12.90 -37.21
CA LEU A 33 39.73 14.14 -36.75
C LEU A 33 41.13 13.87 -36.17
N ASN A 34 41.32 12.74 -35.47
CA ASN A 34 42.57 12.40 -34.80
C ASN A 34 43.68 11.94 -35.78
N GLU A 35 43.33 11.44 -36.96
CA GLU A 35 44.31 11.08 -38.01
C GLU A 35 44.81 12.31 -38.80
N SER A 36 44.05 13.40 -38.84
CA SER A 36 44.47 14.64 -39.53
C SER A 36 45.44 15.51 -38.73
N GLU A 37 45.55 15.31 -37.41
CA GLU A 37 46.47 16.06 -36.53
C GLU A 37 47.90 15.49 -36.49
N GLN A 38 48.18 14.30 -37.05
CA GLN A 38 49.51 13.68 -37.01
C GLN A 38 50.37 13.89 -38.28
N ALA A 39 49.90 14.65 -39.27
CA ALA A 39 50.58 14.82 -40.57
C ALA A 39 51.20 16.20 -40.82
N SER A 40 51.43 17.04 -39.80
CA SER A 40 52.11 18.33 -39.99
C SER A 40 53.11 18.61 -38.87
N ASP A 41 54.25 17.92 -38.94
CA ASP A 41 55.47 18.35 -38.27
C ASP A 41 56.66 18.26 -39.23
N ASN A 42 56.88 19.31 -40.02
CA ASN A 42 58.21 19.93 -40.19
C ASN A 42 58.13 21.18 -41.08
N GLY A 43 58.62 22.32 -40.58
CA GLY A 43 58.84 23.52 -41.40
C GLY A 43 58.90 24.82 -40.60
N GLN A 44 60.10 25.23 -40.20
CA GLN A 44 60.40 26.46 -39.48
C GLN A 44 60.14 27.76 -40.29
N THR A 45 59.29 28.63 -39.73
CA THR A 45 59.34 30.12 -39.59
C THR A 45 59.51 31.02 -40.84
N PRO A 46 58.83 32.20 -40.94
CA PRO A 46 59.01 33.33 -40.01
C PRO A 46 57.74 34.02 -39.48
N LEU A 47 57.87 34.54 -38.26
CA LEU A 47 56.90 35.34 -37.51
C LEU A 47 56.54 36.63 -38.26
N THR A 48 55.24 36.88 -38.47
CA THR A 48 54.67 38.21 -38.72
C THR A 48 53.35 38.37 -37.96
N GLU A 49 53.10 39.58 -37.46
CA GLU A 49 52.26 39.96 -36.31
C GLU A 49 50.74 39.68 -36.38
N ASN A 50 50.23 38.93 -37.37
CA ASN A 50 48.82 38.57 -37.52
C ASN A 50 48.39 37.29 -36.76
N SER A 51 49.32 36.56 -36.15
CA SER A 51 49.05 35.28 -35.47
C SER A 51 48.51 35.43 -34.04
N ARG A 52 48.65 36.61 -33.43
CA ARG A 52 48.23 36.84 -32.03
C ARG A 52 46.72 37.07 -31.89
N ASP A 53 46.13 37.86 -32.78
CA ASP A 53 44.69 38.19 -32.73
C ASP A 53 43.80 36.98 -33.11
N GLY A 54 44.30 36.09 -33.98
CA GLY A 54 43.65 34.81 -34.27
C GLY A 54 43.76 33.78 -33.13
N ALA A 55 44.89 33.74 -32.43
CA ALA A 55 45.09 32.87 -31.27
C ALA A 55 44.29 33.32 -30.04
N GLU A 56 44.15 34.63 -29.82
CA GLU A 56 43.29 35.18 -28.75
C GLU A 56 41.81 34.92 -29.01
N LYS A 57 41.33 35.07 -30.26
CA LYS A 57 39.96 34.73 -30.64
C LYS A 57 39.67 33.23 -30.56
N ALA A 58 40.63 32.38 -30.93
CA ALA A 58 40.51 30.94 -30.76
C ALA A 58 40.43 30.54 -29.28
N ASN A 59 41.27 31.15 -28.42
CA ASN A 59 41.23 30.92 -26.98
C ASN A 59 39.93 31.41 -26.33
N ALA A 60 39.39 32.56 -26.76
CA ALA A 60 38.10 33.07 -26.29
C ALA A 60 36.94 32.14 -26.69
N CYS A 61 36.92 31.67 -27.95
CA CYS A 61 35.94 30.70 -28.44
C CYS A 61 36.03 29.36 -27.67
N CYS A 62 37.24 28.85 -27.41
CA CYS A 62 37.45 27.66 -26.59
C CYS A 62 36.95 27.86 -25.15
N ALA A 63 37.18 29.03 -24.55
CA ALA A 63 36.71 29.34 -23.20
C ALA A 63 35.17 29.40 -23.11
N GLU A 64 34.50 30.00 -24.10
CA GLU A 64 33.04 30.02 -24.20
C GLU A 64 32.46 28.61 -24.40
N LEU A 65 33.13 27.78 -25.19
CA LEU A 65 32.72 26.40 -25.45
C LEU A 65 32.82 25.54 -24.17
N GLU A 66 33.89 25.70 -23.39
CA GLU A 66 34.02 25.03 -22.09
C GLU A 66 33.02 25.53 -21.05
N ALA A 67 32.71 26.84 -21.01
CA ALA A 67 31.66 27.38 -20.16
C ALA A 67 30.28 26.79 -20.51
N CYS A 68 29.95 26.73 -21.81
CA CYS A 68 28.69 26.15 -22.29
C CYS A 68 28.59 24.64 -22.00
N LYS A 69 29.69 23.89 -22.13
CA LYS A 69 29.77 22.48 -21.71
C LYS A 69 29.57 22.30 -20.20
N ALA A 70 30.14 23.18 -19.38
CA ALA A 70 29.98 23.14 -17.93
C ALA A 70 28.53 23.42 -17.51
N GLU A 71 27.86 24.38 -18.15
CA GLU A 71 26.43 24.63 -17.95
C GLU A 71 25.58 23.42 -18.36
N LEU A 72 25.86 22.83 -19.52
CA LEU A 72 25.17 21.61 -19.99
C LEU A 72 25.35 20.46 -18.98
N ALA A 73 26.56 20.26 -18.46
CA ALA A 73 26.82 19.26 -17.43
C ALA A 73 26.03 19.54 -16.13
N SER A 74 25.93 20.80 -15.71
CA SER A 74 25.10 21.21 -14.57
C SER A 74 23.61 20.91 -14.79
N TYR A 75 23.05 21.29 -15.95
CA TYR A 75 21.66 21.02 -16.28
C TYR A 75 21.38 19.52 -16.40
N LYS A 76 22.31 18.74 -16.96
CA LYS A 76 22.20 17.28 -17.02
C LYS A 76 22.17 16.66 -15.64
N ASN A 77 23.02 17.12 -14.71
CA ASN A 77 23.00 16.67 -13.32
C ASN A 77 21.69 17.03 -12.61
N GLN A 78 21.20 18.26 -12.78
CA GLN A 78 19.91 18.68 -12.23
C GLN A 78 18.76 17.85 -12.81
N PHE A 79 18.75 17.60 -14.11
CA PHE A 79 17.74 16.77 -14.77
C PHE A 79 17.74 15.34 -14.24
N LEU A 80 18.92 14.71 -14.13
CA LEU A 80 19.04 13.35 -13.59
C LEU A 80 18.57 13.26 -12.15
N ARG A 81 18.93 14.25 -11.32
CA ARG A 81 18.47 14.34 -9.94
C ARG A 81 16.95 14.49 -9.84
N THR A 82 16.38 15.47 -10.55
CA THR A 82 14.92 15.70 -10.55
C THR A 82 14.17 14.48 -11.08
N ARG A 83 14.69 13.81 -12.11
CA ARG A 83 14.11 12.57 -12.62
C ARG A 83 14.12 11.46 -11.56
N ALA A 84 15.22 11.29 -10.83
CA ALA A 84 15.30 10.32 -9.74
C ALA A 84 14.34 10.68 -8.59
N ASP A 85 14.20 11.96 -8.26
CA ASP A 85 13.25 12.44 -7.25
C ASP A 85 11.80 12.14 -7.66
N LEU A 86 11.45 12.35 -8.93
CA LEU A 86 10.13 12.00 -9.47
C LEU A 86 9.86 10.49 -9.41
N GLU A 87 10.83 9.66 -9.79
CA GLU A 87 10.70 8.19 -9.70
C GLU A 87 10.53 7.72 -8.25
N ASN A 88 11.24 8.33 -7.31
CA ASN A 88 11.05 8.05 -5.89
C ASN A 88 9.68 8.50 -5.38
N GLN A 89 9.19 9.67 -5.83
CA GLN A 89 7.87 10.17 -5.48
C GLN A 89 6.76 9.28 -6.02
N THR A 90 6.81 8.85 -7.28
CA THR A 90 5.79 7.94 -7.83
C THR A 90 5.75 6.63 -7.06
N ARG A 91 6.92 6.03 -6.78
CA ARG A 91 7.02 4.80 -5.98
C ARG A 91 6.48 4.98 -4.56
N ARG A 92 6.70 6.15 -3.95
CA ARG A 92 6.16 6.48 -2.63
C ARG A 92 4.65 6.68 -2.69
N MET A 93 4.16 7.45 -3.67
CA MET A 93 2.73 7.71 -3.86
C MET A 93 1.93 6.43 -4.11
N GLU A 94 2.48 5.46 -4.84
CA GLU A 94 1.81 4.17 -5.04
C GLU A 94 1.62 3.41 -3.73
N LYS A 95 2.64 3.39 -2.87
CA LYS A 95 2.55 2.77 -1.54
C LYS A 95 1.56 3.50 -0.65
N GLU A 96 1.63 4.83 -0.61
CA GLU A 96 0.69 5.66 0.15
C GLU A 96 -0.74 5.46 -0.34
N ARG A 97 -0.97 5.41 -1.66
CA ARG A 97 -2.29 5.17 -2.25
C ARG A 97 -2.90 3.85 -1.75
N LEU A 98 -2.12 2.77 -1.71
CA LEU A 98 -2.58 1.49 -1.20
C LEU A 98 -2.92 1.56 0.30
N GLN A 99 -2.08 2.25 1.08
CA GLN A 99 -2.33 2.47 2.51
C GLN A 99 -3.59 3.30 2.75
N PHE A 100 -3.81 4.37 1.98
CA PHE A 100 -5.01 5.20 2.07
C PHE A 100 -6.28 4.39 1.77
N VAL A 101 -6.25 3.53 0.75
CA VAL A 101 -7.38 2.64 0.44
C VAL A 101 -7.64 1.67 1.59
N SER A 102 -6.60 1.03 2.13
CA SER A 102 -6.73 0.10 3.26
C SER A 102 -7.23 0.80 4.53
N MET A 103 -6.75 2.01 4.82
CA MET A 103 -7.18 2.80 5.97
C MET A 103 -8.65 3.25 5.83
N GLY A 104 -9.06 3.67 4.64
CA GLY A 104 -10.45 4.01 4.35
C GLY A 104 -11.38 2.80 4.49
N GLN A 105 -10.97 1.64 3.97
CA GLN A 105 -11.69 0.37 4.15
C GLN A 105 -11.81 0.02 5.63
N ARG A 106 -10.74 0.16 6.41
CA ARG A 106 -10.71 -0.11 7.85
C ARG A 106 -11.77 0.71 8.59
N ALA A 107 -11.86 2.01 8.33
CA ALA A 107 -12.83 2.89 8.99
C ALA A 107 -14.28 2.44 8.71
N VAL A 108 -14.61 2.16 7.45
CA VAL A 108 -15.95 1.69 7.08
C VAL A 108 -16.26 0.31 7.69
N LEU A 109 -15.28 -0.58 7.74
CA LEU A 109 -15.45 -1.89 8.37
C LEU A 109 -15.66 -1.79 9.88
N LEU A 110 -15.01 -0.85 10.57
CA LEU A 110 -15.24 -0.61 12.00
C LEU A 110 -16.68 -0.16 12.29
N ASP A 111 -17.21 0.77 11.49
CA ASP A 111 -18.61 1.22 11.62
C ASP A 111 -19.60 0.09 11.29
N LEU A 112 -19.25 -0.79 10.35
CA LEU A 112 -20.07 -1.96 10.04
C LEU A 112 -20.04 -2.99 11.17
N LEU A 113 -18.92 -3.15 11.88
CA LEU A 113 -18.80 -4.09 13.00
C LEU A 113 -19.73 -3.74 14.15
N SER A 114 -19.99 -2.46 14.45
CA SER A 114 -20.94 -2.10 15.51
C SER A 114 -22.36 -2.61 15.20
N ILE A 115 -22.74 -2.60 13.92
CA ILE A 115 -24.03 -3.15 13.47
C ILE A 115 -24.06 -4.67 13.66
N VAL A 116 -22.95 -5.38 13.36
CA VAL A 116 -22.83 -6.83 13.61
C VAL A 116 -23.02 -7.12 15.09
N ASP A 117 -22.38 -6.36 15.96
CA ASP A 117 -22.48 -6.53 17.41
C ASP A 117 -23.90 -6.27 17.92
N ASP A 118 -24.61 -5.30 17.35
CA ASP A 118 -26.02 -5.04 17.68
C ASP A 118 -26.90 -6.24 17.30
N PHE A 119 -26.65 -6.88 16.15
CA PHE A 119 -27.33 -8.12 15.77
C PHE A 119 -27.00 -9.27 16.73
N ASP A 120 -25.73 -9.43 17.11
CA ASP A 120 -25.31 -10.46 18.05
C ASP A 120 -25.90 -10.24 19.45
N ARG A 121 -25.95 -8.98 19.91
CA ARG A 121 -26.59 -8.57 21.17
C ARG A 121 -28.09 -8.85 21.14
N ALA A 122 -28.78 -8.45 20.07
CA ALA A 122 -30.21 -8.71 19.92
C ALA A 122 -30.54 -10.22 19.97
N LEU A 123 -29.75 -11.05 19.25
CA LEU A 123 -29.94 -12.50 19.27
C LEU A 123 -29.64 -13.12 20.65
N ALA A 124 -28.63 -12.61 21.37
CA ALA A 124 -28.27 -13.08 22.71
C ALA A 124 -29.28 -12.68 23.80
N ASP A 125 -29.87 -11.48 23.71
CA ASP A 125 -30.89 -11.05 24.66
C ASP A 125 -32.17 -11.89 24.50
N HIS A 126 -32.53 -12.24 23.27
CA HIS A 126 -33.68 -13.10 23.00
C HIS A 126 -33.49 -14.55 23.44
N SER A 127 -32.27 -15.12 23.33
CA SER A 127 -32.01 -16.46 23.86
C SER A 127 -32.16 -16.50 25.39
N LYS A 128 -31.64 -15.49 26.09
CA LYS A 128 -31.79 -15.35 27.55
C LYS A 128 -33.24 -15.15 27.98
N GLN A 129 -34.02 -14.33 27.27
CA GLN A 129 -35.44 -14.14 27.57
C GLN A 129 -36.26 -15.42 27.39
N THR A 130 -35.90 -16.26 26.42
CA THR A 130 -36.57 -17.56 26.20
C THR A 130 -36.40 -18.50 27.39
N GLU A 131 -35.24 -18.46 28.07
CA GLU A 131 -35.02 -19.22 29.30
C GLU A 131 -35.84 -18.68 30.49
N VAL A 132 -35.96 -17.36 30.64
CA VAL A 132 -36.70 -16.73 31.75
C VAL A 132 -38.23 -16.92 31.64
N VAL A 133 -38.77 -16.99 30.42
CA VAL A 133 -40.22 -17.17 30.16
C VAL A 133 -40.65 -18.65 30.24
N SER A 134 -39.74 -19.57 30.56
CA SER A 134 -40.07 -20.98 30.82
C SER A 134 -40.86 -21.21 32.13
N SER A 135 -41.33 -20.16 32.79
CA SER A 135 -42.30 -20.24 33.89
C SER A 135 -43.70 -20.64 33.36
N PRO A 136 -44.40 -21.62 33.96
CA PRO A 136 -45.51 -22.35 33.30
C PRO A 136 -46.82 -21.62 32.95
N GLU A 137 -47.04 -20.36 33.34
CA GLU A 137 -48.42 -19.82 33.46
C GLU A 137 -49.01 -19.18 32.19
N GLU A 138 -48.22 -18.84 31.16
CA GLU A 138 -48.70 -18.03 30.02
C GLU A 138 -48.73 -18.79 28.66
N LYS A 139 -49.03 -20.09 28.70
CA LYS A 139 -48.83 -20.99 27.53
C LYS A 139 -49.96 -21.05 26.49
N LEU A 140 -51.15 -20.46 26.73
CA LEU A 140 -52.31 -20.73 25.87
C LEU A 140 -52.61 -19.70 24.76
N SER A 141 -52.12 -18.46 24.83
CA SER A 141 -52.18 -17.49 23.71
C SER A 141 -50.82 -17.19 23.07
N ALA A 142 -49.77 -17.87 23.55
CA ALA A 142 -48.38 -17.62 23.21
C ALA A 142 -47.88 -18.44 22.01
N ALA A 143 -48.62 -19.44 21.52
CA ALA A 143 -48.15 -20.32 20.45
C ALA A 143 -47.97 -19.58 19.11
N ASP A 144 -48.94 -18.76 18.70
CA ASP A 144 -48.85 -17.96 17.46
C ASP A 144 -47.76 -16.87 17.59
N VAL A 145 -47.68 -16.21 18.75
CA VAL A 145 -46.66 -15.20 19.05
C VAL A 145 -45.25 -15.81 19.14
N ALA A 146 -45.13 -17.05 19.63
CA ALA A 146 -43.86 -17.79 19.70
C ALA A 146 -43.42 -18.25 18.30
N GLN A 147 -44.36 -18.70 17.46
CA GLN A 147 -44.10 -19.07 16.07
C GLN A 147 -43.60 -17.85 15.28
N ASP A 148 -44.30 -16.72 15.36
CA ASP A 148 -43.89 -15.47 14.72
C ASP A 148 -42.51 -15.03 15.22
N ARG A 149 -42.28 -15.06 16.53
CA ARG A 149 -40.98 -14.74 17.13
C ARG A 149 -39.86 -15.62 16.57
N GLN A 150 -40.10 -16.92 16.40
CA GLN A 150 -39.11 -17.83 15.86
C GLN A 150 -38.82 -17.58 14.36
N VAL A 151 -39.83 -17.18 13.58
CA VAL A 151 -39.66 -16.71 12.19
C VAL A 151 -38.79 -15.44 12.14
N TRP A 152 -39.03 -14.48 13.03
CA TRP A 152 -38.20 -13.27 13.13
C TRP A 152 -36.75 -13.61 13.54
N LEU A 153 -36.54 -14.47 14.54
CA LEU A 153 -35.20 -14.90 14.96
C LEU A 153 -34.44 -15.62 13.84
N ALA A 154 -35.13 -16.47 13.08
CA ALA A 154 -34.56 -17.13 11.90
C ALA A 154 -34.16 -16.11 10.83
N GLY A 155 -35.00 -15.10 10.57
CA GLY A 155 -34.70 -13.99 9.67
C GLY A 155 -33.47 -13.18 10.09
N PHE A 156 -33.39 -12.81 11.38
CA PHE A 156 -32.24 -12.10 11.94
C PHE A 156 -30.95 -12.93 11.86
N SER A 157 -31.02 -14.22 12.16
CA SER A 157 -29.87 -15.14 12.01
C SER A 157 -29.41 -15.24 10.55
N LEU A 158 -30.34 -15.23 9.59
CA LEU A 158 -30.01 -15.25 8.17
C LEU A 158 -29.29 -13.97 7.74
N ILE A 159 -29.80 -12.80 8.15
CA ILE A 159 -29.16 -11.50 7.87
C ILE A 159 -27.76 -11.45 8.49
N ARG A 160 -27.63 -11.88 9.76
CA ARG A 160 -26.33 -11.99 10.43
C ARG A 160 -25.38 -12.86 9.62
N SER A 161 -25.80 -14.06 9.20
CA SER A 161 -24.94 -14.94 8.40
C SER A 161 -24.53 -14.31 7.07
N GLY A 162 -25.41 -13.53 6.44
CA GLY A 162 -25.10 -12.76 5.23
C GLY A 162 -24.06 -11.67 5.47
N LEU A 163 -24.14 -11.00 6.63
CA LEU A 163 -23.20 -9.97 7.05
C LEU A 163 -21.80 -10.55 7.32
N TYR A 164 -21.71 -11.67 8.04
CA TYR A 164 -20.43 -12.39 8.23
C TYR A 164 -19.82 -12.85 6.90
N LYS A 165 -20.63 -13.39 5.98
CA LYS A 165 -20.16 -13.74 4.62
C LYS A 165 -19.66 -12.52 3.84
N MET A 166 -20.25 -11.35 4.06
CA MET A 166 -19.78 -10.12 3.43
C MET A 166 -18.44 -9.67 4.03
N LEU A 167 -18.30 -9.71 5.35
CA LEU A 167 -17.04 -9.42 6.04
C LEU A 167 -15.90 -10.35 5.58
N GLU A 168 -16.17 -11.65 5.46
CA GLU A 168 -15.19 -12.63 4.97
C GLU A 168 -14.70 -12.32 3.55
N LYS A 169 -15.56 -11.82 2.66
CA LYS A 169 -15.17 -11.40 1.31
C LYS A 169 -14.17 -10.24 1.32
N TYR A 170 -14.26 -9.35 2.30
CA TYR A 170 -13.32 -8.25 2.50
C TYR A 170 -12.11 -8.64 3.36
N GLY A 171 -11.96 -9.93 3.70
CA GLY A 171 -10.83 -10.44 4.48
C GLY A 171 -10.96 -10.21 5.99
N VAL A 172 -12.14 -9.82 6.47
CA VAL A 172 -12.42 -9.66 7.90
C VAL A 172 -12.83 -11.00 8.49
N LYS A 173 -12.16 -11.41 9.56
CA LYS A 173 -12.44 -12.66 10.28
C LYS A 173 -12.53 -12.40 11.79
N PRO A 174 -13.44 -13.08 12.51
CA PRO A 174 -13.43 -13.04 13.95
C PRO A 174 -12.14 -13.68 14.49
N MET A 175 -11.68 -13.22 15.65
CA MET A 175 -10.55 -13.84 16.33
C MET A 175 -10.87 -15.29 16.74
N THR A 176 -9.88 -16.17 16.70
CA THR A 176 -10.01 -17.61 16.98
C THR A 176 -9.85 -17.89 18.48
N ALA A 177 -10.43 -18.98 18.98
CA ALA A 177 -10.28 -19.44 20.38
C ALA A 177 -8.82 -19.49 20.87
N THR A 178 -7.87 -19.87 20.01
CA THR A 178 -6.44 -19.87 20.33
C THR A 178 -5.90 -18.47 20.63
N GLN A 179 -6.42 -17.44 19.97
CA GLN A 179 -6.04 -16.05 20.22
C GLN A 179 -6.55 -15.57 21.58
N TYR A 180 -7.64 -16.14 22.09
CA TYR A 180 -8.17 -15.87 23.42
C TYR A 180 -7.53 -16.71 24.54
N ALA A 181 -6.55 -17.57 24.23
CA ALA A 181 -5.98 -18.48 25.22
C ALA A 181 -5.09 -17.76 26.25
N VAL A 182 -4.39 -16.70 25.82
CA VAL A 182 -3.52 -15.88 26.69
C VAL A 182 -3.78 -14.42 26.39
N PHE A 183 -3.81 -13.59 27.44
CA PHE A 183 -3.95 -12.15 27.27
C PHE A 183 -2.73 -11.57 26.55
N ASP A 184 -2.98 -10.94 25.42
CA ASP A 184 -1.99 -10.21 24.63
C ASP A 184 -2.47 -8.76 24.42
N PRO A 185 -1.75 -7.73 24.91
CA PRO A 185 -2.08 -6.32 24.71
C PRO A 185 -2.20 -5.87 23.25
N GLN A 186 -1.60 -6.60 22.30
CA GLN A 186 -1.75 -6.29 20.87
C GLN A 186 -3.09 -6.76 20.29
N LEU A 187 -3.67 -7.81 20.86
CA LEU A 187 -4.90 -8.44 20.38
C LEU A 187 -6.11 -8.13 21.26
N HIS A 188 -5.89 -7.76 22.53
CA HIS A 188 -6.93 -7.65 23.54
C HIS A 188 -6.88 -6.32 24.29
N GLU A 189 -8.07 -5.84 24.65
CA GLU A 189 -8.30 -4.68 25.50
C GLU A 189 -8.96 -5.16 26.80
N ALA A 190 -8.24 -5.04 27.93
CA ALA A 190 -8.76 -5.40 29.24
C ALA A 190 -9.64 -4.27 29.79
N ILE A 191 -10.96 -4.52 29.88
CA ILE A 191 -11.91 -3.51 30.40
C ILE A 191 -12.04 -3.59 31.91
N MET A 192 -12.01 -4.80 32.48
CA MET A 192 -12.25 -5.03 33.89
C MET A 192 -11.52 -6.26 34.41
N GLN A 193 -11.32 -6.32 35.72
CA GLN A 193 -10.80 -7.49 36.42
C GLN A 193 -11.92 -8.19 37.19
N VAL A 194 -11.99 -9.51 37.10
CA VAL A 194 -13.01 -10.33 37.74
C VAL A 194 -12.35 -11.42 38.57
N GLU A 195 -12.91 -11.73 39.73
CA GLU A 195 -12.48 -12.86 40.55
C GLU A 195 -12.92 -14.15 39.85
N SER A 196 -11.95 -15.01 39.49
CA SER A 196 -12.22 -16.28 38.82
C SER A 196 -11.52 -17.41 39.58
N GLU A 197 -12.27 -18.45 39.94
CA GLU A 197 -11.71 -19.65 40.58
C GLU A 197 -11.04 -20.61 39.56
N THR A 198 -11.29 -20.39 38.27
CA THR A 198 -10.92 -21.31 37.19
C THR A 198 -9.73 -20.82 36.34
N HIS A 199 -9.35 -19.54 36.45
CA HIS A 199 -8.31 -18.92 35.63
C HIS A 199 -7.23 -18.32 36.53
N GLN A 200 -5.99 -18.30 36.05
CA GLN A 200 -4.87 -17.68 36.78
C GLN A 200 -4.92 -16.16 36.65
N SER A 201 -4.37 -15.44 37.64
CA SER A 201 -4.24 -13.98 37.60
C SER A 201 -3.55 -13.54 36.30
N GLY A 202 -4.20 -12.67 35.53
CA GLY A 202 -3.71 -12.20 34.22
C GLY A 202 -4.26 -12.96 33.00
N GLU A 203 -5.00 -14.06 33.18
CA GLU A 203 -5.67 -14.77 32.08
C GLU A 203 -7.03 -14.16 31.71
N ILE A 204 -7.49 -14.42 30.49
CA ILE A 204 -8.81 -13.96 30.01
C ILE A 204 -9.91 -14.78 30.71
N ALA A 205 -10.68 -14.13 31.58
CA ALA A 205 -11.79 -14.76 32.29
C ALA A 205 -13.06 -14.82 31.43
N GLN A 206 -13.35 -13.76 30.66
CA GLN A 206 -14.50 -13.70 29.76
C GLN A 206 -14.26 -12.75 28.60
N VAL A 207 -14.76 -13.10 27.41
CA VAL A 207 -14.83 -12.20 26.26
C VAL A 207 -16.16 -11.46 26.30
N LEU A 208 -16.11 -10.13 26.44
CA LEU A 208 -17.27 -9.24 26.46
C LEU A 208 -17.69 -8.87 25.05
N LEU A 209 -16.71 -8.50 24.22
CA LEU A 209 -16.91 -8.16 22.82
C LEU A 209 -15.87 -8.88 21.96
N PRO A 210 -16.27 -9.64 20.93
CA PRO A 210 -15.34 -10.35 20.08
C PRO A 210 -14.47 -9.37 19.27
N GLY A 211 -13.18 -9.71 19.18
CA GLY A 211 -12.22 -9.02 18.32
C GLY A 211 -12.30 -9.51 16.88
N PHE A 212 -11.87 -8.66 15.96
CA PHE A 212 -11.85 -8.95 14.53
C PHE A 212 -10.48 -8.62 13.92
N MET A 213 -10.09 -9.44 12.95
CA MET A 213 -8.84 -9.34 12.18
C MET A 213 -9.16 -8.98 10.73
N LEU A 214 -8.34 -8.13 10.11
CA LEU A 214 -8.36 -7.84 8.68
C LEU A 214 -7.06 -8.39 8.06
N GLY A 215 -7.15 -9.57 7.43
CA GLY A 215 -5.96 -10.32 7.04
C GLY A 215 -5.09 -10.63 8.25
N ASP A 216 -3.86 -10.12 8.26
CA ASP A 216 -2.88 -10.30 9.34
C ASP A 216 -2.89 -9.16 10.37
N GLN A 217 -3.69 -8.12 10.17
CA GLN A 217 -3.74 -6.96 11.05
C GLN A 217 -4.98 -6.99 11.96
N VAL A 218 -4.83 -6.54 13.20
CA VAL A 218 -5.97 -6.39 14.12
C VAL A 218 -6.85 -5.26 13.63
N LEU A 219 -8.12 -5.55 13.31
CA LEU A 219 -9.12 -4.54 12.93
C LEU A 219 -9.69 -3.89 14.20
N ARG A 220 -10.12 -4.72 15.15
CA ARG A 220 -10.61 -4.30 16.46
C ARG A 220 -10.10 -5.31 17.50
N PRO A 221 -9.42 -4.85 18.56
CA PRO A 221 -9.03 -5.74 19.64
C PRO A 221 -10.26 -6.33 20.33
N ALA A 222 -10.15 -7.54 20.87
CA ALA A 222 -11.24 -8.09 21.63
C ALA A 222 -11.30 -7.44 23.02
N GLN A 223 -12.51 -7.13 23.48
CA GLN A 223 -12.70 -6.59 24.82
C GLN A 223 -12.93 -7.74 25.79
N VAL A 224 -12.07 -7.84 26.77
CA VAL A 224 -12.01 -8.98 27.69
C VAL A 224 -12.00 -8.53 29.14
N SER A 225 -12.51 -9.39 30.02
CA SER A 225 -12.24 -9.32 31.45
C SER A 225 -11.09 -10.25 31.80
N VAL A 226 -10.21 -9.78 32.68
CA VAL A 226 -9.00 -10.51 33.09
C VAL A 226 -9.20 -11.02 34.52
N ALA A 227 -8.72 -12.22 34.82
CA ALA A 227 -8.76 -12.75 36.18
C ALA A 227 -7.81 -11.97 37.10
N LYS A 228 -8.29 -11.66 38.31
CA LYS A 228 -7.51 -10.97 39.35
C LYS A 228 -6.53 -11.90 40.06
#